data_AF-B2BPL8-F1
#
_entry.id   AF-B2BPL8-F1
#
_cell.length_a   1.000
_cell.length_b   1.000
_cell.length_c   1.000
_cell.angle_alpha   90.00
_cell.angle_beta   90.00
_cell.angle_gamma   90.00
#
_symmetry.space_group_name_H-M   'P 1'
#
loop_
_entity.id
_entity.type
_entity.pdbx_description
1 polymer ?
#
loop_
_entity_poly.entity_id
_entity_poly.type
_entity_poly.pdbx_seq_one_letter_code
_entity_poly.pdbx_strand_id
1 'polypeptide(L)' 'FAGIDPDLDAQVEFGAFQKLGDPTTRRQVV' A
#
# COMPACT_ATOMS: atom_id res chain seq x y z
N PHE A 1 1.98 16.00 12.32
CA PHE A 1 2.94 15.15 11.59
C PHE A 1 3.55 14.14 12.57
N ALA A 2 2.71 13.30 13.19
CA ALA A 2 3.12 12.38 14.26
C ALA A 2 3.71 11.08 13.70
N GLY A 3 4.66 11.20 12.76
CA GLY A 3 5.26 10.05 12.07
C GLY A 3 4.37 9.44 10.98
N ILE A 4 4.98 8.53 10.21
CA ILE A 4 4.29 7.62 9.29
C ILE A 4 3.87 6.37 10.05
N ASP A 5 2.78 5.73 9.60
CA ASP A 5 2.33 4.46 10.15
C ASP A 5 3.45 3.40 10.01
N PRO A 6 3.86 2.71 11.08
CA PRO A 6 4.84 1.63 10.97
C PRO A 6 4.37 0.44 10.11
N ASP A 7 3.06 0.31 9.82
CA ASP A 7 2.51 -0.73 8.94
C ASP A 7 2.41 -0.30 7.46
N LEU A 8 3.02 0.83 7.07
CA LEU A 8 2.95 1.35 5.70
C LEU A 8 3.81 0.56 4.68
N ASP A 9 4.58 -0.43 5.13
CA ASP A 9 5.53 -1.20 4.32
C ASP A 9 4.88 -1.93 3.14
N ALA A 10 3.60 -2.27 3.23
CA ALA A 10 2.90 -2.91 2.11
C ALA A 10 2.77 -1.97 0.89
N GLN A 11 2.59 -0.66 1.09
CA GLN A 11 2.28 0.30 0.02
C GLN A 11 3.51 0.76 -0.79
N VAL A 12 4.73 0.54 -0.31
CA VAL A 12 5.94 0.97 -1.01
C VAL A 12 6.34 0.04 -2.15
N GLU A 13 5.75 -1.16 -2.24
CA GLU A 13 5.96 -2.09 -3.34
C GLU A 13 5.35 -1.56 -4.65
N PHE A 14 6.18 -1.43 -5.70
CA PHE A 14 5.76 -0.93 -7.00
C PHE A 14 4.67 -1.80 -7.63
N GLY A 15 3.50 -1.20 -7.83
CA GLY A 15 2.36 -1.88 -8.46
C GLY A 15 1.62 -2.87 -7.55
N ALA A 16 1.90 -2.91 -6.25
CA ALA A 16 1.17 -3.77 -5.30
C ALA A 16 -0.31 -3.41 -5.19
N PHE A 17 -0.66 -2.14 -5.45
CA PHE A 17 -2.02 -1.62 -5.40
C PHE A 17 -2.42 -0.98 -6.72
N GLN A 18 -3.71 -1.02 -7.04
CA GLN A 18 -4.26 -0.28 -8.18
C GLN A 18 -4.34 1.22 -7.89
N LYS A 19 -4.50 1.60 -6.62
CA LYS A 19 -4.54 2.98 -6.16
C LYS A 19 -3.59 3.17 -4.97
N LEU A 20 -2.68 4.14 -5.09
CA LEU A 20 -1.72 4.45 -4.03
C LEU A 20 -2.46 4.98 -2.78
N GLY A 21 -2.04 4.52 -1.60
CA GLY A 21 -2.67 4.92 -0.34
C GLY A 21 -3.96 4.15 0.00
N ASP A 22 -4.46 3.27 -0.88
CA ASP A 22 -5.72 2.54 -0.68
C ASP A 22 -5.47 1.02 -0.53
N PRO A 23 -5.43 0.50 0.72
CA PRO A 23 -5.11 -0.90 0.99
C PRO A 23 -6.17 -1.88 0.45
N THR A 24 -7.38 -1.40 0.14
CA THR A 24 -8.45 -2.25 -0.43
C THR A 24 -8.20 -2.59 -1.90
N THR A 25 -7.25 -1.91 -2.54
CA THR A 25 -6.98 -2.06 -3.98
C THR A 25 -5.77 -2.93 -4.27
N ARG A 26 -5.34 -3.79 -3.33
CA ARG A 26 -4.20 -4.70 -3.52
C ARG A 26 -4.47 -5.59 -4.73
N ARG A 27 -3.51 -5.68 -5.65
CA ARG A 27 -3.65 -6.56 -6.82
C ARG A 27 -3.70 -8.01 -6.36
N GLN A 28 -4.70 -8.76 -6.79
CA GLN A 28 -4.67 -10.21 -6.70
C GLN A 28 -3.75 -10.72 -7.81
N VAL A 29 -2.73 -11.49 -7.42
CA VAL A 29 -1.97 -12.31 -8.37
C VAL A 29 -2.91 -13.42 -8.80
N VAL A 30 -3.31 -13.41 -10.07
CA VAL A 30 -4.17 -14.43 -10.68
C VAL A 30 -3.33 -15.61 -11.14
#